data_AF-A0A537DBC8-F1
#
_entry.id   AF-A0A537DBC8-F1
#
_cell.length_a   1.000
_cell.length_b   1.000
_cell.length_c   1.000
_cell.angle_alpha   90.00
_cell.angle_beta   90.00
_cell.angle_gamma   90.00
#
_symmetry.space_group_name_H-M   'P 1'
#
loop_
_entity.id
_entity.type
_entity.pdbx_description
1 polymer ?
#
loop_
_entity_poly.entity_id
_entity_poly.type
_entity_poly.pdbx_seq_one_letter_code
_entity_poly.pdbx_strand_id
1 'polypeptide(L)'
;MAGDSWSKQDFNLRRMGSRMLKAARFDGDTFRELRDDPSGTAQSLSLVAIVGLCYGAGLGLFGFFIAGISVLETLTITLIGLLAAILIALVWSATSLLIVTKLFRRRIGYWGFARPFFFSWTPGLLFILMSGPIPIVFEITRATSTVWISIASVFAVKNAAGISTQQSMLTFIASTVSLIFVGTAILSFIQFLIIR
;
A
#
# COMPACT_ATOMS: atom_id res chain seq x y z
N MET A 1 -31.17 1.88 2.04
CA MET A 1 -30.97 2.99 1.09
C MET A 1 -29.51 2.98 0.65
N ALA A 2 -29.20 2.27 -0.42
CA ALA A 2 -27.85 2.06 -0.94
C ALA A 2 -27.87 2.41 -2.44
N GLY A 3 -27.49 3.64 -2.76
CA GLY A 3 -27.51 4.13 -4.13
C GLY A 3 -27.19 5.61 -4.14
N ASP A 4 -25.90 5.95 -4.18
CA ASP A 4 -25.34 7.09 -4.94
C ASP A 4 -23.84 7.36 -4.68
N SER A 5 -23.16 6.61 -3.80
CA SER A 5 -21.77 6.95 -3.42
C SER A 5 -20.73 6.77 -4.52
N TRP A 6 -21.10 6.12 -5.64
CA TRP A 6 -20.21 5.89 -6.78
C TRP A 6 -20.28 7.01 -7.83
N SER A 7 -21.35 7.84 -7.86
CA SER A 7 -21.55 8.87 -8.89
C SER A 7 -20.75 10.16 -8.67
N LYS A 8 -20.12 10.33 -7.49
CA LYS A 8 -19.28 11.48 -7.13
C LYS A 8 -17.83 11.09 -6.84
N GLN A 9 -17.19 10.35 -7.74
CA GLN A 9 -15.74 10.15 -7.67
C GLN A 9 -15.03 11.33 -8.33
N ASP A 10 -14.16 11.99 -7.58
CA ASP A 10 -13.33 13.08 -8.08
C ASP A 10 -12.00 12.47 -8.56
N PHE A 11 -11.76 12.43 -9.87
CA PHE A 11 -10.49 11.98 -10.45
C PHE A 11 -9.60 13.17 -10.83
N ASN A 12 -9.60 14.24 -10.02
CA ASN A 12 -8.72 15.38 -10.21
C ASN A 12 -7.27 15.04 -9.84
N LEU A 13 -6.43 14.84 -10.85
CA LEU A 13 -5.01 14.49 -10.71
C LEU A 13 -4.21 15.53 -9.91
N ARG A 14 -4.54 16.83 -10.02
CA ARG A 14 -3.85 17.88 -9.23
C ARG A 14 -4.12 17.74 -7.75
N ARG A 15 -5.38 17.46 -7.39
CA ARG A 15 -5.79 17.22 -6.01
C ARG A 15 -5.17 15.94 -5.46
N MET A 16 -5.20 14.87 -6.24
CA MET A 16 -4.57 13.59 -5.89
C MET A 16 -3.07 13.76 -5.64
N GLY A 17 -2.34 14.45 -6.53
CA GLY A 17 -0.91 14.73 -6.37
C GLY A 17 -0.57 15.55 -5.12
N SER A 18 -1.40 16.56 -4.79
CA SER A 18 -1.26 17.34 -3.55
C SER A 18 -1.42 16.46 -2.30
N ARG A 19 -2.45 15.59 -2.29
CA ARG A 19 -2.70 14.63 -1.20
C ARG A 19 -1.56 13.62 -1.06
N MET A 20 -1.05 13.11 -2.18
CA MET A 20 0.10 12.21 -2.21
C MET A 20 1.34 12.85 -1.57
N LEU A 21 1.70 14.07 -1.98
CA LEU A 21 2.86 14.77 -1.42
C LEU A 21 2.72 15.00 0.09
N LYS A 22 1.53 15.41 0.53
CA LYS A 22 1.24 15.62 1.96
C LYS A 22 1.26 14.31 2.75
N ALA A 23 0.69 13.23 2.21
CA ALA A 23 0.72 11.91 2.82
C ALA A 23 2.16 11.35 2.96
N ALA A 24 3.00 11.55 1.94
CA ALA A 24 4.42 11.20 1.98
C ALA A 24 5.21 12.01 3.03
N ARG A 25 4.72 13.20 3.37
CA ARG A 25 5.25 14.07 4.45
C ARG A 25 4.56 13.86 5.80
N PHE A 26 3.76 12.81 5.93
CA PHE A 26 3.09 12.42 7.18
C PHE A 26 2.07 13.46 7.70
N ASP A 27 1.49 14.25 6.80
CA ASP A 27 0.53 15.30 7.15
C ASP A 27 -0.76 14.73 7.76
N GLY A 28 -0.98 15.00 9.04
CA GLY A 28 -2.10 14.43 9.78
C GLY A 28 -3.46 14.94 9.31
N ASP A 29 -3.52 16.20 8.85
CA ASP A 29 -4.76 16.83 8.38
C ASP A 29 -5.24 16.19 7.07
N THR A 30 -4.32 15.92 6.14
CA THR A 30 -4.61 15.19 4.90
C THR A 30 -5.15 13.79 5.17
N PHE A 31 -4.62 13.07 6.16
CA PHE A 31 -5.16 11.76 6.52
C PHE A 31 -6.58 11.83 7.11
N ARG A 32 -6.92 12.90 7.84
CA ARG A 32 -8.30 13.10 8.33
C ARG A 32 -9.23 13.53 7.19
N GLU A 33 -8.77 14.41 6.31
CA GLU A 33 -9.50 14.79 5.09
C GLU A 33 -9.84 13.56 4.24
N LEU A 34 -8.87 12.67 4.00
CA LEU A 34 -9.06 11.45 3.22
C LEU A 34 -10.04 10.47 3.86
N ARG A 35 -10.09 10.40 5.19
CA ARG A 35 -11.08 9.59 5.92
C ARG A 35 -12.49 10.12 5.66
N ASP A 36 -12.63 11.44 5.73
CA ASP A 36 -13.93 12.12 5.71
C ASP A 36 -14.42 12.41 4.27
N ASP A 37 -13.55 12.31 3.26
CA ASP A 37 -13.89 12.48 1.84
C ASP A 37 -14.20 11.14 1.11
N PRO A 38 -15.49 10.82 0.88
CA PRO A 38 -15.87 9.61 0.15
C PRO A 38 -15.48 9.60 -1.33
N SER A 39 -15.31 10.77 -1.95
CA SER A 39 -14.97 10.89 -3.38
C SER A 39 -13.56 10.41 -3.71
N GLY A 40 -12.67 10.36 -2.71
CA GLY A 40 -11.27 9.94 -2.85
C GLY A 40 -11.03 8.42 -2.94
N THR A 41 -12.09 7.60 -2.96
CA THR A 41 -11.95 6.14 -2.98
C THR A 41 -11.22 5.64 -4.23
N ALA A 42 -11.62 6.12 -5.42
CA ALA A 42 -10.94 5.77 -6.66
C ALA A 42 -9.49 6.25 -6.69
N GLN A 43 -9.22 7.50 -6.27
CA GLN A 43 -7.84 8.01 -6.18
C GLN A 43 -6.95 7.09 -5.31
N SER A 44 -7.48 6.63 -4.17
CA SER A 44 -6.73 5.79 -3.25
C SER A 44 -6.40 4.40 -3.82
N LEU A 45 -7.34 3.78 -4.55
CA LEU A 45 -7.13 2.49 -5.21
C LEU A 45 -6.19 2.64 -6.42
N SER A 46 -6.38 3.69 -7.23
CA SER A 46 -5.50 3.98 -8.36
C SER A 46 -4.07 4.24 -7.89
N LEU A 47 -3.87 4.91 -6.76
CA LEU A 47 -2.55 5.09 -6.18
C LEU A 47 -1.88 3.75 -5.84
N VAL A 48 -2.59 2.84 -5.16
CA VAL A 48 -2.06 1.51 -4.85
C VAL A 48 -1.71 0.74 -6.13
N ALA A 49 -2.57 0.83 -7.15
CA ALA A 49 -2.31 0.21 -8.44
C ALA A 49 -1.05 0.77 -9.09
N ILE A 50 -0.87 2.10 -9.10
CA ILE A 50 0.34 2.75 -9.63
C ILE A 50 1.58 2.32 -8.83
N VAL A 51 1.50 2.28 -7.50
CA VAL A 51 2.61 1.80 -6.65
C VAL A 51 2.97 0.34 -6.96
N GLY A 52 1.96 -0.52 -7.16
CA GLY A 52 2.16 -1.91 -7.57
C GLY A 52 2.83 -2.04 -8.94
N LEU A 53 2.43 -1.19 -9.90
CA LEU A 53 3.10 -1.09 -11.20
C LEU A 53 4.53 -0.60 -11.07
N CYS A 54 4.80 0.43 -10.25
CA CYS A 54 6.16 0.91 -9.99
C CYS A 54 7.04 -0.18 -9.38
N TYR A 55 6.51 -0.95 -8.42
CA TYR A 55 7.21 -2.08 -7.82
C TYR A 55 7.50 -3.20 -8.82
N GLY A 56 6.46 -3.67 -9.51
CA GLY A 56 6.59 -4.74 -10.48
C GLY A 56 7.48 -4.38 -11.68
N ALA A 57 7.34 -3.16 -12.22
CA ALA A 57 8.19 -2.66 -13.29
C ALA A 57 9.63 -2.44 -12.82
N GLY A 58 9.83 -1.87 -11.62
CA GLY A 58 11.15 -1.70 -11.02
C GLY A 58 11.90 -3.03 -10.90
N LEU A 59 11.23 -4.07 -10.39
CA LEU A 59 11.78 -5.42 -10.26
C LEU A 59 12.00 -6.10 -11.62
N GLY A 60 11.02 -6.03 -12.52
CA GLY A 60 11.08 -6.67 -13.83
C GLY A 60 12.18 -6.06 -14.71
N LEU A 61 12.27 -4.74 -14.79
CA LEU A 61 13.31 -4.05 -15.56
C LEU A 61 14.71 -4.30 -14.99
N PHE A 62 14.85 -4.34 -13.67
CA PHE A 62 16.11 -4.74 -13.04
C PHE A 62 16.52 -6.15 -13.48
N GLY A 63 15.60 -7.12 -13.42
CA GLY A 63 15.82 -8.48 -13.90
C GLY A 63 16.16 -8.53 -15.39
N PHE A 64 15.54 -7.68 -16.22
CA PHE A 64 15.82 -7.59 -17.65
C PHE A 64 17.26 -7.13 -17.90
N PHE A 65 17.70 -6.06 -17.23
CA PHE A 65 19.05 -5.51 -17.44
C PHE A 65 20.16 -6.34 -16.81
N ILE A 66 19.90 -7.02 -15.68
CA ILE A 66 20.94 -7.69 -14.89
C ILE A 66 20.93 -9.21 -15.04
N ALA A 67 19.74 -9.81 -15.06
CA ALA A 67 19.58 -11.27 -15.12
C ALA A 67 19.23 -11.79 -16.52
N GLY A 68 19.01 -10.89 -17.50
CA GLY A 68 18.71 -11.26 -18.87
C GLY A 68 17.35 -11.92 -19.07
N ILE A 69 16.39 -11.68 -18.17
CA ILE A 69 15.03 -12.21 -18.33
C ILE A 69 14.37 -11.59 -19.57
N SER A 70 13.41 -12.29 -20.14
CA SER A 70 12.69 -11.86 -21.33
C SER A 70 11.75 -10.67 -21.07
N VAL A 71 11.35 -9.99 -22.16
CA VAL A 71 10.32 -8.95 -22.11
C VAL A 71 9.00 -9.50 -21.59
N LEU A 72 8.66 -10.74 -21.94
CA LEU A 72 7.44 -11.39 -21.47
C LEU A 72 7.47 -11.59 -19.95
N GLU A 73 8.57 -12.10 -19.41
CA GLU A 73 8.75 -12.26 -17.95
C GLU A 73 8.69 -10.91 -17.23
N THR A 74 9.27 -9.86 -17.80
CA THR A 74 9.21 -8.50 -17.27
C THR A 74 7.76 -7.99 -17.15
N LEU A 75 6.94 -8.21 -18.19
CA LEU A 75 5.52 -7.86 -18.18
C LEU A 75 4.74 -8.70 -17.16
N THR A 76 5.03 -10.00 -17.07
CA THR A 76 4.42 -10.90 -16.09
C THR A 76 4.72 -10.45 -14.66
N ILE A 77 5.99 -10.14 -14.33
CA ILE A 77 6.39 -9.62 -13.01
C ILE A 77 5.69 -8.29 -12.72
N THR A 78 5.57 -7.41 -13.70
CA THR A 78 4.87 -6.13 -13.57
C THR A 78 3.40 -6.32 -13.21
N LEU A 79 2.71 -7.23 -13.91
CA LEU A 79 1.30 -7.53 -13.66
C LEU A 79 1.09 -8.22 -12.31
N ILE A 80 1.99 -9.14 -11.93
CA ILE A 80 1.99 -9.75 -10.59
C ILE A 80 2.16 -8.68 -9.52
N GLY A 81 3.07 -7.71 -9.72
CA GLY A 81 3.29 -6.59 -8.81
C GLY A 81 2.04 -5.72 -8.60
N LEU A 82 1.32 -5.41 -9.69
CA LEU A 82 0.03 -4.71 -9.64
C LEU A 82 -1.00 -5.47 -8.79
N LEU A 83 -1.24 -6.74 -9.11
CA LEU A 83 -2.24 -7.56 -8.43
C LEU A 83 -1.87 -7.80 -6.96
N ALA A 84 -0.60 -8.09 -6.69
CA ALA A 84 -0.09 -8.28 -5.34
C ALA A 84 -0.24 -7.01 -4.50
N ALA A 85 0.09 -5.83 -5.03
CA ALA A 85 -0.06 -4.58 -4.29
C ALA A 85 -1.51 -4.30 -3.88
N ILE A 86 -2.47 -4.52 -4.80
CA ILE A 86 -3.89 -4.36 -4.51
C ILE A 86 -4.33 -5.34 -3.42
N LEU A 87 -3.99 -6.63 -3.55
CA LEU A 87 -4.35 -7.66 -2.57
C LEU A 87 -3.73 -7.37 -1.19
N ILE A 88 -2.44 -7.08 -1.15
CA ILE A 88 -1.71 -6.75 0.08
C ILE A 88 -2.33 -5.52 0.73
N ALA A 89 -2.61 -4.44 -0.02
CA ALA A 89 -3.20 -3.23 0.52
C ALA A 89 -4.58 -3.50 1.13
N LEU A 90 -5.45 -4.24 0.43
CA LEU A 90 -6.79 -4.59 0.91
C LEU A 90 -6.72 -5.45 2.19
N VAL A 91 -5.90 -6.51 2.20
CA VAL A 91 -5.73 -7.39 3.35
C VAL A 91 -5.08 -6.66 4.52
N TRP A 92 -4.05 -5.86 4.27
CA TRP A 92 -3.33 -5.14 5.32
C TRP A 92 -4.17 -4.04 5.96
N SER A 93 -4.95 -3.31 5.15
CA SER A 93 -5.90 -2.32 5.66
C SER A 93 -7.03 -2.97 6.45
N ALA A 94 -7.57 -4.11 6.00
CA ALA A 94 -8.60 -4.84 6.71
C ALA A 94 -8.10 -5.38 8.06
N THR A 95 -6.93 -6.01 8.09
CA THR A 95 -6.31 -6.51 9.34
C THR A 95 -5.99 -5.37 10.32
N SER A 96 -5.43 -4.27 9.83
CA SER A 96 -5.16 -3.08 10.66
C SER A 96 -6.46 -2.47 11.22
N LEU A 97 -7.52 -2.41 10.41
CA LEU A 97 -8.84 -1.95 10.85
C LEU A 97 -9.43 -2.88 11.92
N LEU A 98 -9.30 -4.19 11.76
CA LEU A 98 -9.78 -5.16 12.76
C LEU A 98 -9.07 -4.94 14.09
N ILE A 99 -7.75 -4.74 14.09
CA ILE A 99 -7.00 -4.42 15.31
C ILE A 99 -7.50 -3.11 15.91
N VAL A 100 -7.66 -2.05 15.12
CA VAL A 100 -8.15 -0.74 15.60
C VAL A 100 -9.55 -0.83 16.22
N THR A 101 -10.46 -1.56 15.58
CA THR A 101 -11.85 -1.68 16.00
C THR A 101 -12.03 -2.64 17.16
N LYS A 102 -11.27 -3.73 17.24
CA LYS A 102 -11.38 -4.74 18.29
C LYS A 102 -10.51 -4.44 19.51
N LEU A 103 -9.24 -4.09 19.31
CA LEU A 103 -8.30 -3.83 20.40
C LEU A 103 -8.51 -2.46 21.03
N PHE A 104 -8.67 -1.41 20.22
CA PHE A 104 -8.82 -0.03 20.69
C PHE A 104 -10.26 0.48 20.67
N ARG A 105 -11.24 -0.37 20.33
CA ARG A 105 -12.69 -0.07 20.35
C ARG A 105 -13.09 1.17 19.55
N ARG A 106 -12.32 1.52 18.51
CA ARG A 106 -12.65 2.66 17.63
C ARG A 106 -13.72 2.27 16.62
N ARG A 107 -14.62 3.19 16.32
CA ARG A 107 -15.66 3.02 15.28
C ARG A 107 -15.26 3.83 14.05
N ILE A 108 -14.82 3.14 13.01
CA ILE A 108 -14.48 3.73 11.71
C ILE A 108 -14.90 2.74 10.62
N GLY A 109 -15.52 3.27 9.55
CA GLY A 109 -15.90 2.45 8.40
C GLY A 109 -14.67 2.03 7.58
N TYR A 110 -14.77 0.91 6.87
CA TYR A 110 -13.64 0.37 6.09
C TYR A 110 -13.01 1.41 5.16
N TRP A 111 -13.81 2.06 4.32
CA TRP A 111 -13.28 3.05 3.37
C TRP A 111 -12.77 4.33 4.02
N GLY A 112 -13.31 4.72 5.18
CA GLY A 112 -12.75 5.84 5.96
C GLY A 112 -11.35 5.53 6.49
N PHE A 113 -11.06 4.26 6.76
CA PHE A 113 -9.72 3.82 7.17
C PHE A 113 -8.79 3.54 5.99
N ALA A 114 -9.30 2.84 4.96
CA ALA A 114 -8.53 2.37 3.83
C ALA A 114 -7.98 3.51 2.96
N ARG A 115 -8.76 4.58 2.73
CA ARG A 115 -8.31 5.72 1.90
C ARG A 115 -7.03 6.39 2.46
N PRO A 116 -6.97 6.86 3.72
CA PRO A 116 -5.73 7.36 4.31
C PRO A 116 -4.59 6.35 4.27
N PHE A 117 -4.90 5.08 4.56
CA PHE A 117 -3.92 4.00 4.58
C PHE A 117 -3.27 3.77 3.21
N PHE A 118 -4.07 3.76 2.13
CA PHE A 118 -3.58 3.63 0.76
C PHE A 118 -2.77 4.85 0.32
N PHE A 119 -3.17 6.06 0.70
CA PHE A 119 -2.38 7.26 0.45
C PHE A 119 -1.03 7.27 1.16
N SER A 120 -0.92 6.55 2.28
CA SER A 120 0.36 6.36 2.97
C SER A 120 1.38 5.57 2.12
N TRP A 121 0.95 4.87 1.08
CA TRP A 121 1.83 4.11 0.19
C TRP A 121 2.49 4.98 -0.89
N THR A 122 2.20 6.28 -0.94
CA THR A 122 2.79 7.21 -1.91
C THR A 122 4.31 7.08 -2.08
N PRO A 123 5.13 6.92 -1.02
CA PRO A 123 6.57 6.74 -1.20
C PRO A 123 6.95 5.52 -2.07
N GLY A 124 6.07 4.53 -2.21
CA GLY A 124 6.25 3.38 -3.09
C GLY A 124 6.34 3.70 -4.57
N LEU A 125 6.01 4.93 -5.00
CA LEU A 125 6.32 5.37 -6.36
C LEU A 125 7.81 5.32 -6.67
N LEU A 126 8.67 5.47 -5.65
CA LEU A 126 10.12 5.39 -5.78
C LEU A 126 10.60 3.99 -6.20
N PHE A 127 9.79 2.93 -6.05
CA PHE A 127 10.19 1.60 -6.48
C PHE A 127 10.53 1.51 -7.97
N ILE A 128 10.05 2.43 -8.82
CA ILE A 128 10.48 2.47 -10.22
C ILE A 128 12.00 2.68 -10.37
N LEU A 129 12.64 3.37 -9.41
CA LEU A 129 14.09 3.61 -9.40
C LEU A 129 14.90 2.34 -9.15
N MET A 130 14.25 1.25 -8.72
CA MET A 130 14.87 -0.08 -8.63
C MET A 130 15.31 -0.60 -10.01
N SER A 131 14.73 -0.10 -11.10
CA SER A 131 15.06 -0.50 -12.47
C SER A 131 16.48 -0.16 -12.93
N GLY A 132 17.21 0.69 -12.20
CA GLY A 132 18.57 1.05 -12.56
C GLY A 132 19.51 -0.17 -12.54
N PRO A 133 20.46 -0.30 -13.47
CA PRO A 133 21.35 -1.47 -13.57
C PRO A 133 22.44 -1.51 -12.47
N ILE A 134 22.21 -0.82 -11.34
CA ILE A 134 23.15 -0.69 -10.24
C ILE A 134 22.54 -1.41 -9.03
N PRO A 135 23.04 -2.61 -8.65
CA PRO A 135 22.46 -3.40 -7.57
C PRO A 135 22.33 -2.65 -6.23
N ILE A 136 23.29 -1.79 -5.91
CA ILE A 136 23.22 -1.00 -4.67
C ILE A 136 22.07 0.02 -4.70
N VAL A 137 21.74 0.58 -5.86
CA VAL A 137 20.60 1.51 -6.03
C VAL A 137 19.29 0.76 -5.86
N PHE A 138 19.20 -0.47 -6.38
CA PHE A 138 18.04 -1.35 -6.18
C PHE A 138 17.76 -1.55 -4.68
N GLU A 139 18.77 -1.96 -3.91
CA GLU A 139 18.62 -2.24 -2.48
C GLU A 139 18.29 -1.00 -1.66
N ILE A 140 18.98 0.12 -1.90
CA ILE A 140 18.71 1.38 -1.21
C ILE A 140 17.30 1.86 -1.50
N THR A 141 16.87 1.84 -2.77
CA THR A 141 15.53 2.27 -3.17
C THR A 141 14.47 1.41 -2.51
N ARG A 142 14.64 0.08 -2.54
CA ARG A 142 13.72 -0.87 -1.93
C ARG A 142 13.59 -0.62 -0.43
N ALA A 143 14.72 -0.58 0.29
CA ALA A 143 14.74 -0.37 1.73
C ALA A 143 14.13 0.99 2.12
N THR A 144 14.55 2.07 1.45
CA THR A 144 14.08 3.43 1.74
C THR A 144 12.58 3.54 1.53
N SER A 145 12.06 3.06 0.39
CA SER A 145 10.64 3.11 0.06
C SER A 145 9.81 2.31 1.07
N THR A 146 10.26 1.09 1.42
CA THR A 146 9.57 0.25 2.41
C THR A 146 9.52 0.90 3.80
N VAL A 147 10.65 1.44 4.29
CA VAL A 147 10.69 2.15 5.59
C VAL A 147 9.79 3.38 5.56
N TRP A 148 9.80 4.13 4.46
CA TRP A 148 8.99 5.34 4.32
C TRP A 148 7.50 5.03 4.30
N ILE A 149 7.07 4.01 3.55
CA ILE A 149 5.68 3.51 3.58
C ILE A 149 5.32 3.08 5.00
N SER A 150 6.20 2.36 5.68
CA SER A 150 5.97 1.88 7.04
C SER A 150 5.68 3.02 8.02
N ILE A 151 6.53 4.05 8.01
CA ILE A 151 6.33 5.26 8.84
C ILE A 151 5.03 5.95 8.43
N ALA A 152 4.79 6.15 7.13
CA ALA A 152 3.56 6.79 6.66
C ALA A 152 2.31 6.03 7.09
N SER A 153 2.30 4.70 7.06
CA SER A 153 1.19 3.87 7.50
C SER A 153 0.90 4.06 8.99
N VAL A 154 1.93 4.19 9.84
CA VAL A 154 1.74 4.52 11.26
C VAL A 154 1.05 5.87 11.43
N PHE A 155 1.42 6.90 10.66
CA PHE A 155 0.74 8.20 10.73
C PHE A 155 -0.68 8.16 10.14
N ALA A 156 -0.90 7.40 9.07
CA ALA A 156 -2.21 7.21 8.48
C ALA A 156 -3.18 6.55 9.46
N VAL A 157 -2.78 5.44 10.08
CA VAL A 157 -3.58 4.72 11.08
C VAL A 157 -3.88 5.61 12.28
N LYS A 158 -2.87 6.32 12.80
CA LYS A 158 -3.02 7.27 13.91
C LYS A 158 -4.11 8.29 13.64
N ASN A 159 -4.01 8.98 12.52
CA ASN A 159 -4.87 10.12 12.20
C ASN A 159 -6.26 9.69 11.70
N ALA A 160 -6.34 8.60 10.94
CA ALA A 160 -7.62 8.04 10.52
C ALA A 160 -8.43 7.57 11.73
N ALA A 161 -7.83 6.75 12.60
CA ALA A 161 -8.53 6.16 13.75
C ALA A 161 -8.65 7.08 14.97
N GLY A 162 -7.90 8.18 15.02
CA GLY A 162 -7.86 9.08 16.18
C GLY A 162 -7.26 8.43 17.42
N ILE A 163 -6.17 7.67 17.25
CA ILE A 163 -5.48 6.94 18.34
C ILE A 163 -4.10 7.54 18.65
N SER A 164 -3.45 7.11 19.74
CA SER A 164 -2.10 7.56 20.06
C SER A 164 -1.05 6.98 19.10
N THR A 165 0.14 7.59 19.05
CA THR A 165 1.25 7.07 18.23
C THR A 165 1.63 5.65 18.64
N GLN A 166 1.66 5.34 19.94
CA GLN A 166 1.99 4.00 20.45
C GLN A 166 0.95 2.96 20.02
N GLN A 167 -0.34 3.28 20.10
CA GLN A 167 -1.42 2.41 19.64
C GLN A 167 -1.34 2.17 18.13
N SER A 168 -0.97 3.20 17.37
CA SER A 168 -0.77 3.08 15.92
C SER A 168 0.44 2.21 15.56
N MET A 169 1.56 2.38 16.27
CA MET A 169 2.73 1.51 16.12
C MET A 169 2.40 0.06 16.45
N LEU A 170 1.66 -0.19 17.55
CA LEU A 170 1.22 -1.54 17.90
C LEU A 170 0.30 -2.12 16.82
N THR A 171 -0.61 -1.31 16.27
CA THR A 171 -1.47 -1.73 15.15
C THR A 171 -0.63 -2.15 13.95
N PHE A 172 0.33 -1.31 13.55
CA PHE A 172 1.20 -1.55 12.43
C PHE A 172 2.02 -2.83 12.62
N ILE A 173 2.70 -2.98 13.76
CA ILE A 173 3.53 -4.15 14.06
C ILE A 173 2.67 -5.42 14.05
N ALA A 174 1.53 -5.41 14.74
CA ALA A 174 0.64 -6.56 14.81
C ALA A 174 0.08 -6.93 13.42
N SER A 175 -0.38 -5.95 12.64
CA SER A 175 -0.93 -6.22 11.31
C SER A 175 0.12 -6.67 10.31
N THR A 176 1.34 -6.12 10.35
CA THR A 176 2.47 -6.58 9.52
C THR A 176 2.86 -8.01 9.87
N VAL A 177 2.98 -8.35 11.16
CA VAL A 177 3.28 -9.73 11.59
C VAL A 177 2.19 -10.70 11.14
N SER A 178 0.91 -10.35 11.32
CA SER A 178 -0.20 -11.15 10.81
C SER A 178 -0.14 -11.34 9.30
N LEU A 179 0.23 -10.31 8.54
CA LEU A 179 0.31 -10.38 7.09
C LEU A 179 1.46 -11.27 6.61
N ILE A 180 2.63 -11.18 7.26
CA ILE A 180 3.77 -12.07 6.98
C ILE A 180 3.39 -13.52 7.27
N PHE A 181 2.73 -13.80 8.40
CA PHE A 181 2.27 -15.13 8.75
C PHE A 181 1.29 -15.70 7.71
N VAL A 182 0.27 -14.92 7.33
CA VAL A 182 -0.70 -15.34 6.30
C VAL A 182 -0.02 -15.55 4.95
N GLY A 183 0.85 -14.64 4.53
CA GLY A 183 1.57 -14.75 3.25
C GLY A 183 2.46 -15.99 3.18
N THR A 184 3.24 -16.25 4.23
CA THR A 184 4.10 -17.45 4.31
C THR A 184 3.30 -18.74 4.37
N ALA A 185 2.16 -18.77 5.08
CA ALA A 185 1.26 -19.92 5.10
C ALA A 185 0.68 -20.22 3.71
N ILE A 186 0.23 -19.20 2.98
CA ILE A 186 -0.28 -19.35 1.60
C ILE A 186 0.81 -19.89 0.68
N LEU A 187 2.01 -19.30 0.72
CA LEU A 187 3.13 -19.76 -0.11
C LEU A 187 3.51 -21.21 0.19
N SER A 188 3.55 -21.59 1.47
CA SER A 188 3.83 -22.96 1.90
C SER A 188 2.75 -23.94 1.41
N PHE A 189 1.49 -23.53 1.47
CA PHE A 189 0.38 -24.34 0.98
C PHE A 189 0.43 -24.53 -0.54
N ILE A 190 0.76 -23.48 -1.30
CA ILE A 190 0.95 -23.57 -2.75
C ILE A 190 2.10 -24.54 -3.09
N GLN A 191 3.24 -24.41 -2.40
CA GLN A 191 4.37 -25.33 -2.60
C GLN A 191 4.00 -26.78 -2.30
N PHE A 192 3.24 -27.03 -1.23
CA PHE A 192 2.75 -28.36 -0.90
C PHE A 192 1.88 -28.97 -2.01
N LEU A 193 1.03 -28.15 -2.66
CA LEU A 193 0.20 -28.60 -3.78
C LEU A 193 0.97 -28.83 -5.08
N ILE A 194 2.13 -28.19 -5.26
CA ILE A 194 2.98 -28.36 -6.47
C ILE A 194 3.92 -29.56 -6.33
N ILE A 195 4.40 -29.82 -5.11
CA ILE A 195 5.36 -30.91 -4.83
C ILE A 195 4.65 -32.27 -4.74
N ARG A 196 3.34 -32.29 -4.44
CA ARG A 196 2.51 -33.49 -4.51
C ARG A 196 1.93 -33.71 -5.89
#